data_AF-A0A2T0LXX1-F1
#
_entry.id   AF-A0A2T0LXX1-F1
#
_cell.length_a   1.000
_cell.length_b   1.000
_cell.length_c   1.000
_cell.angle_alpha   90.00
_cell.angle_beta   90.00
_cell.angle_gamma   90.00
#
_symmetry.space_group_name_H-M   'P 1'
#
loop_
_entity.id
_entity.type
_entity.pdbx_description
1 polymer ?
#
loop_
_entity_poly.entity_id
_entity_poly.type
_entity_poly.pdbx_seq_one_letter_code
_entity_poly.pdbx_strand_id
1 'polypeptide(L)'
;MDREEYLARVDVLLEMLIGIYFRLTKLLTLLPVPIELPRINDETDPFDVVHALVRVRTLILDLPLDDKVRSLLHMTLTEWPAVLDLCALCTMEDEQEEYRIDAIWLMIQRLGTLTEMLAPELGLNLDL
;
A
#
# COMPACT_ATOMS: atom_id res chain seq x y z
N MET A 1 11.55 6.04 24.23
CA MET A 1 11.96 6.48 22.88
C MET A 1 11.79 7.97 22.81
N ASP A 2 12.78 8.70 22.30
CA ASP A 2 12.61 10.14 22.03
C ASP A 2 11.92 10.36 20.66
N ARG A 3 11.52 11.60 20.38
CA ARG A 3 10.77 11.94 19.17
C ARG A 3 11.56 11.65 17.89
N GLU A 4 12.87 11.86 17.92
CA GLU A 4 13.73 11.65 16.75
C GLU A 4 13.80 10.15 16.39
N GLU A 5 14.04 9.30 17.38
CA GLU A 5 14.03 7.85 17.23
C GLU A 5 12.64 7.33 16.79
N TYR A 6 11.56 7.90 17.33
CA TYR A 6 10.20 7.53 16.92
C TYR A 6 9.94 7.84 15.44
N LEU A 7 10.26 9.07 15.00
CA LEU A 7 10.05 9.48 13.62
C LEU A 7 10.93 8.71 12.64
N ALA A 8 12.18 8.41 13.01
CA ALA A 8 13.05 7.56 12.21
C ALA A 8 12.46 6.16 11.99
N ARG A 9 11.78 5.59 13.00
CA ARG A 9 11.06 4.32 12.83
C ARG A 9 9.85 4.46 11.91
N VAL A 10 9.10 5.57 11.99
CA VAL A 10 7.99 5.84 11.04
C VAL A 10 8.51 5.95 9.61
N ASP A 11 9.64 6.62 9.40
CA ASP A 11 10.25 6.78 8.07
C ASP A 11 10.60 5.43 7.43
N VAL A 12 11.20 4.50 8.21
CA VAL A 12 11.47 3.13 7.73
C VAL A 12 10.17 2.42 7.33
N LEU A 13 9.08 2.60 8.07
CA LEU A 13 7.78 2.00 7.73
C LEU A 13 7.18 2.65 6.47
N LEU A 14 7.34 3.96 6.28
CA LEU A 14 6.94 4.65 5.05
C LEU A 14 7.71 4.14 3.84
N GLU A 15 9.02 3.92 3.94
CA GLU A 15 9.83 3.33 2.86
C GLU A 15 9.33 1.94 2.47
N MET A 16 9.01 1.10 3.46
CA MET A 16 8.42 -0.22 3.20
C MET A 16 7.06 -0.13 2.51
N LEU A 17 6.20 0.81 2.94
CA LEU A 17 4.90 1.06 2.34
C LEU A 17 5.02 1.52 0.87
N ILE A 18 6.00 2.37 0.57
CA ILE A 18 6.35 2.78 -0.81
C ILE A 18 6.82 1.57 -1.62
N GLY A 19 7.62 0.68 -1.04
CA GLY A 19 8.00 -0.59 -1.67
C GLY A 19 6.78 -1.43 -2.06
N ILE A 20 5.79 -1.53 -1.18
CA ILE A 20 4.51 -2.20 -1.46
C ILE A 20 3.74 -1.49 -2.58
N TYR A 21 3.75 -0.15 -2.62
CA TYR A 21 3.13 0.62 -3.70
C TYR A 21 3.71 0.28 -5.07
N PHE A 22 5.04 0.18 -5.18
CA PHE A 22 5.68 -0.21 -6.43
C PHE A 22 5.33 -1.64 -6.85
N ARG A 23 5.26 -2.57 -5.90
CA ARG A 23 4.81 -3.95 -6.17
C ARG A 23 3.36 -3.96 -6.66
N LEU A 24 2.47 -3.24 -5.98
CA LEU A 24 1.07 -3.10 -6.36
C LEU A 24 0.93 -2.50 -7.76
N THR A 25 1.68 -1.43 -8.07
CA THR A 25 1.70 -0.81 -9.40
C THR A 25 2.09 -1.83 -10.48
N LYS A 26 3.13 -2.63 -10.23
CA LYS A 26 3.54 -3.71 -11.14
C LYS A 26 2.43 -4.75 -11.31
N LEU A 27 1.78 -5.19 -10.22
CA LEU A 27 0.68 -6.16 -10.27
C LEU A 27 -0.50 -5.64 -11.09
N LEU A 28 -0.87 -4.37 -10.93
CA LEU A 28 -1.96 -3.75 -11.69
C LEU A 28 -1.70 -3.70 -13.20
N THR A 29 -0.43 -3.67 -13.62
CA THR A 29 -0.07 -3.74 -15.06
C THR A 29 -0.27 -5.12 -15.68
N LEU A 30 -0.45 -6.16 -14.87
CA LEU A 30 -0.67 -7.55 -15.31
C LEU A 30 -2.15 -7.91 -15.47
N LEU A 31 -3.06 -6.99 -15.13
CA LEU A 31 -4.49 -7.19 -15.29
C LEU A 31 -4.87 -7.30 -16.77
N PRO A 32 -6.03 -7.91 -17.10
CA PRO A 32 -6.51 -8.01 -18.48
C PRO A 32 -6.59 -6.65 -19.19
N VAL A 33 -6.95 -5.61 -18.43
CA VAL A 33 -6.77 -4.21 -18.82
C VAL A 33 -5.73 -3.62 -17.87
N PRO A 34 -4.51 -3.33 -18.34
CA PRO A 34 -3.46 -2.77 -17.51
C PRO A 34 -3.90 -1.44 -16.90
N ILE A 35 -3.67 -1.29 -15.59
CA ILE A 35 -3.94 -0.05 -14.87
C ILE A 35 -2.61 0.51 -14.40
N GLU A 36 -2.34 1.77 -14.76
CA GLU A 36 -1.15 2.50 -14.31
C GLU A 36 -1.52 3.42 -13.15
N LEU A 37 -0.73 3.34 -12.07
CA LEU A 37 -0.79 4.28 -10.96
C LEU A 37 0.23 5.41 -11.15
N PRO A 38 -0.01 6.59 -10.56
CA PRO A 38 0.97 7.68 -10.56
C PRO A 38 2.33 7.21 -10.02
N ARG A 39 3.43 7.65 -10.63
CA ARG A 39 4.75 7.43 -10.04
C ARG A 39 4.91 8.37 -8.86
N ILE A 40 5.39 7.84 -7.73
CA ILE A 40 5.73 8.66 -6.57
C ILE A 40 7.13 9.25 -6.81
N ASN A 41 7.22 10.57 -6.74
CA ASN A 41 8.45 11.36 -6.75
C ASN A 41 8.31 12.54 -5.77
N ASP A 42 9.36 13.34 -5.63
CA ASP A 42 9.41 14.47 -4.68
C ASP A 42 8.36 15.56 -4.94
N GLU A 43 7.77 15.60 -6.14
CA GLU A 43 6.74 16.56 -6.55
C GLU A 43 5.32 15.97 -6.50
N THR A 44 5.19 14.69 -6.15
CA THR A 44 3.90 13.99 -6.16
C THR A 44 3.07 14.40 -4.94
N ASP A 45 1.89 14.96 -5.20
CA ASP A 45 0.91 15.21 -4.14
C ASP A 45 0.39 13.87 -3.58
N PRO A 46 0.52 13.60 -2.27
CA PRO A 46 -0.04 12.40 -1.64
C PRO A 46 -1.55 12.23 -1.91
N PHE A 47 -2.30 13.34 -2.04
CA PHE A 47 -3.72 13.27 -2.36
C PHE A 47 -3.99 12.68 -3.75
N ASP A 48 -3.14 12.96 -4.74
CA ASP A 48 -3.27 12.41 -6.08
C ASP A 48 -3.09 10.88 -6.09
N VAL A 49 -2.17 10.38 -5.27
CA VAL A 49 -1.92 8.94 -5.09
C VAL A 49 -3.15 8.27 -4.49
N VAL A 50 -3.68 8.81 -3.40
CA VAL A 50 -4.88 8.27 -2.72
C VAL A 50 -6.08 8.30 -3.67
N HIS A 51 -6.32 9.41 -4.37
CA HIS A 51 -7.40 9.51 -5.34
C HIS A 51 -7.24 8.53 -6.51
N ALA A 52 -6.02 8.31 -6.99
CA ALA A 52 -5.76 7.30 -8.02
C ALA A 52 -6.14 5.91 -7.53
N LEU A 53 -5.73 5.51 -6.32
CA LEU A 53 -6.07 4.21 -5.74
C LEU A 53 -7.59 4.02 -5.59
N VAL A 54 -8.31 5.07 -5.17
CA VAL A 54 -9.78 5.04 -5.09
C VAL A 54 -10.40 4.81 -6.47
N ARG A 55 -9.91 5.48 -7.52
CA ARG A 55 -10.39 5.26 -8.89
C ARG A 55 -10.12 3.83 -9.36
N VAL A 56 -8.92 3.31 -9.11
CA VAL A 56 -8.56 1.94 -9.46
C VAL A 56 -9.45 0.92 -8.77
N ARG A 57 -9.79 1.15 -7.50
CA ARG A 57 -10.70 0.27 -6.76
C ARG A 57 -12.07 0.16 -7.43
N THR A 58 -12.58 1.26 -7.99
CA THR A 58 -13.83 1.25 -8.76
C THR A 58 -13.67 0.49 -10.07
N LEU A 59 -12.60 0.75 -10.83
CA LEU A 59 -12.34 0.09 -12.12
C LEU A 59 -12.24 -1.44 -11.99
N ILE A 60 -11.65 -1.93 -10.91
CA ILE A 60 -11.47 -3.37 -10.67
C ILE A 60 -12.80 -4.11 -10.52
N LEU A 61 -13.87 -3.44 -10.09
CA LEU A 61 -15.20 -4.04 -9.99
C LEU A 61 -15.78 -4.37 -11.38
N ASP A 62 -15.37 -3.63 -12.41
CA ASP A 62 -15.86 -3.78 -13.77
C ASP A 62 -15.00 -4.75 -14.61
N LEU A 63 -13.84 -5.17 -14.09
CA LEU A 63 -12.95 -6.09 -14.81
C LEU A 63 -13.41 -7.55 -14.70
N PRO A 64 -13.23 -8.35 -15.77
CA PRO A 64 -13.54 -9.78 -15.77
C PRO A 64 -12.46 -10.58 -15.02
N LEU A 65 -12.38 -10.36 -13.71
CA LEU A 65 -11.46 -11.04 -12.79
C LEU A 65 -12.18 -12.16 -12.07
N ASP A 66 -11.45 -13.20 -11.67
CA ASP A 66 -11.97 -14.16 -10.70
C ASP A 66 -12.23 -13.50 -9.35
N ASP A 67 -13.15 -14.07 -8.57
CA ASP A 67 -13.60 -13.45 -7.32
C ASP A 67 -12.49 -13.36 -6.27
N LYS A 68 -11.51 -14.28 -6.31
CA LYS A 68 -10.37 -14.28 -5.39
C LYS A 68 -9.44 -13.11 -5.69
N VAL A 69 -9.00 -12.95 -6.93
CA VAL A 69 -8.17 -11.81 -7.38
C VAL A 69 -8.88 -10.49 -7.13
N ARG A 70 -10.17 -10.39 -7.46
CA ARG A 70 -10.95 -9.18 -7.19
C ARG A 70 -10.96 -8.83 -5.71
N SER A 71 -11.17 -9.82 -4.84
CA SER A 71 -11.18 -9.63 -3.39
C SER A 71 -9.82 -9.22 -2.84
N LEU A 72 -8.74 -9.87 -3.28
CA LEU A 72 -7.36 -9.56 -2.89
C LEU A 72 -6.96 -8.15 -3.30
N LEU A 73 -7.27 -7.75 -4.53
CA LEU A 73 -7.05 -6.39 -5.02
C LEU A 73 -7.84 -5.37 -4.21
N HIS A 74 -9.12 -5.65 -3.94
CA HIS A 74 -9.97 -4.73 -3.19
C HIS A 74 -9.46 -4.50 -1.77
N MET A 75 -9.01 -5.56 -1.08
CA MET A 75 -8.38 -5.47 0.24
C MET A 75 -7.08 -4.67 0.16
N THR A 76 -6.16 -5.05 -0.73
CA THR A 76 -4.86 -4.37 -0.88
C THR A 76 -4.99 -2.87 -1.15
N LEU A 77 -5.87 -2.50 -2.10
CA LEU A 77 -6.10 -1.11 -2.49
C LEU A 77 -6.81 -0.28 -1.42
N THR A 78 -7.51 -0.93 -0.50
CA THR A 78 -8.16 -0.26 0.64
C THR A 78 -7.20 -0.13 1.82
N GLU A 79 -6.40 -1.15 2.07
CA GLU A 79 -5.46 -1.17 3.20
C GLU A 79 -4.27 -0.23 3.00
N TRP A 80 -3.76 -0.09 1.77
CA TRP A 80 -2.59 0.77 1.51
C TRP A 80 -2.79 2.23 1.96
N PRO A 81 -3.87 2.95 1.53
CA PRO A 81 -4.08 4.31 1.99
C PRO A 81 -4.39 4.39 3.49
N ALA A 82 -5.03 3.35 4.07
CA ALA A 82 -5.28 3.32 5.51
C ALA A 82 -3.97 3.24 6.32
N VAL A 83 -2.95 2.51 5.84
CA VAL A 83 -1.63 2.48 6.47
C VAL A 83 -0.91 3.83 6.30
N LEU A 84 -1.03 4.45 5.14
CA LEU A 84 -0.47 5.79 4.92
C LEU A 84 -1.06 6.82 5.90
N ASP A 85 -2.38 6.79 6.11
CA ASP A 85 -3.07 7.64 7.08
C ASP A 85 -2.55 7.40 8.51
N LEU A 86 -2.33 6.15 8.91
CA LEU A 86 -1.76 5.84 10.23
C LEU A 86 -0.32 6.37 10.38
N CYS A 87 0.51 6.27 9.34
CA CYS A 87 1.84 6.87 9.35
C CYS A 87 1.75 8.39 9.50
N ALA A 88 0.84 9.05 8.78
CA ALA A 88 0.64 10.49 8.87
C ALA A 88 0.16 10.91 10.28
N LEU A 89 -0.76 10.17 10.88
CA LEU A 89 -1.18 10.42 12.27
C LEU A 89 -0.01 10.31 13.25
N CYS A 90 0.90 9.36 13.04
CA CYS A 90 2.09 9.21 13.88
C CYS A 90 3.07 10.37 13.77
N THR A 91 3.12 11.10 12.64
CA THR A 91 4.00 12.26 12.49
C THR A 91 3.39 13.56 13.02
N MET A 92 2.05 13.63 13.05
CA MET A 92 1.30 14.82 13.47
C MET A 92 1.08 14.91 14.98
N GLU A 93 0.99 13.78 15.68
CA GLU A 93 0.73 13.78 17.13
C GLU A 93 1.97 14.04 17.98
N ASP A 94 1.77 14.70 19.13
CA ASP A 94 2.85 15.01 20.06
C ASP A 94 3.22 13.83 20.97
N GLU A 95 2.29 12.89 21.17
CA GLU A 95 2.50 11.70 21.99
C GLU A 95 3.07 10.55 21.16
N GLN A 96 4.26 10.08 21.54
CA GLN A 96 4.95 8.96 20.90
C GLN A 96 4.62 7.65 21.62
N GLU A 97 3.58 6.96 21.15
CA GLU A 97 3.16 5.69 21.73
C GLU A 97 3.64 4.50 20.88
N GLU A 98 4.44 3.61 21.47
CA GLU A 98 5.09 2.49 20.77
C GLU A 98 4.11 1.56 20.04
N TYR A 99 2.92 1.34 20.62
CA TYR A 99 1.92 0.45 20.01
C TYR A 99 1.46 0.91 18.62
N ARG A 100 1.60 2.20 18.30
CA ARG A 100 1.23 2.76 16.99
C ARG A 100 2.19 2.30 15.91
N ILE A 101 3.49 2.28 16.22
CA ILE A 101 4.54 1.74 15.35
C ILE A 101 4.30 0.25 15.12
N ASP A 102 3.98 -0.50 16.18
CA ASP A 102 3.67 -1.93 16.08
C ASP A 102 2.43 -2.19 15.22
N ALA A 103 1.40 -1.35 15.34
CA ALA A 103 0.19 -1.43 14.53
C ALA A 103 0.48 -1.18 13.05
N ILE A 104 1.25 -0.13 12.72
CA ILE A 104 1.67 0.16 11.33
C ILE A 104 2.49 -1.00 10.78
N TRP A 105 3.48 -1.48 11.54
CA TRP A 105 4.29 -2.63 11.14
C TRP A 105 3.43 -3.85 10.80
N LEU A 106 2.48 -4.21 11.68
CA LEU A 106 1.58 -5.34 11.44
C LEU A 106 0.75 -5.15 10.16
N MET A 107 0.26 -3.93 9.91
CA MET A 107 -0.51 -3.65 8.70
C MET A 107 0.34 -3.68 7.43
N ILE A 108 1.60 -3.23 7.49
CA ILE A 108 2.57 -3.36 6.39
C ILE A 108 2.85 -4.83 6.10
N GLN A 109 3.05 -5.66 7.12
CA GLN A 109 3.25 -7.10 6.94
C GLN A 109 2.04 -7.76 6.28
N ARG A 110 0.83 -7.42 6.73
CA ARG A 110 -0.43 -7.88 6.12
C ARG A 110 -0.55 -7.46 4.66
N LEU A 111 -0.25 -6.21 4.33
CA LEU A 111 -0.21 -5.73 2.95
C LEU A 111 0.81 -6.50 2.10
N GLY A 112 2.00 -6.76 2.65
CA GLY A 112 3.01 -7.62 2.04
C GLY A 112 2.43 -8.99 1.68
N THR A 113 1.83 -9.67 2.66
CA THR A 113 1.17 -10.97 2.45
C THR A 113 0.06 -10.90 1.39
N LEU A 114 -0.78 -9.87 1.38
CA LEU A 114 -1.82 -9.71 0.36
C LEU A 114 -1.20 -9.58 -1.05
N THR A 115 -0.13 -8.80 -1.21
CA THR A 115 0.57 -8.67 -2.49
C THR A 115 1.25 -9.98 -2.92
N GLU A 116 1.78 -10.74 -1.96
CA GLU A 116 2.37 -12.07 -2.21
C GLU A 116 1.34 -13.09 -2.66
N MET A 117 0.16 -13.08 -2.05
CA MET A 117 -0.95 -13.93 -2.46
C MET A 117 -1.52 -13.54 -3.83
N LEU A 118 -1.50 -12.25 -4.18
CA LEU A 118 -2.03 -11.75 -5.45
C LEU A 118 -1.10 -12.07 -6.64
N ALA A 119 0.21 -12.02 -6.42
CA ALA A 119 1.20 -12.19 -7.48
C ALA A 119 1.07 -13.49 -8.30
N PRO A 120 1.00 -14.70 -7.70
CA PRO A 120 0.89 -15.93 -8.48
C PRO A 120 -0.43 -16.01 -9.27
N GLU A 121 -1.52 -15.42 -8.75
CA GLU A 121 -2.80 -15.38 -9.45
C GLU A 121 -2.75 -14.51 -10.72
N LEU A 122 -1.86 -13.51 -10.74
CA LEU A 122 -1.59 -12.66 -11.91
C LEU A 122 -0.41 -13.16 -12.75
N GLY A 123 0.10 -14.37 -12.48
CA GLY A 123 1.21 -14.98 -13.24
C GLY A 123 2.59 -14.37 -12.93
N LEU A 124 2.73 -13.64 -11.82
CA LEU A 124 4.02 -13.12 -11.37
C LEU A 124 4.62 -14.05 -10.30
N ASN A 125 5.76 -14.66 -10.60
CA ASN A 125 6.58 -15.29 -9.55
C ASN A 125 7.37 -14.20 -8.82
N LEU A 126 7.18 -14.12 -7.51
CA LEU A 126 7.91 -13.21 -6.62
C LEU A 126 9.21 -13.83 -6.10
N ASP A 127 9.80 -14.79 -6.82
CA ASP A 127 11.12 -15.34 -6.48
C ASP A 127 12.18 -14.23 -6.59
N LEU A 128 12.42 -13.57 -5.46
CA LEU A 128 13.52 -12.66 -5.15
C LEU A 128 14.08 -13.03 -3.78
#